data_AF-M0ZJA7-F1
#
_entry.id   AF-M0ZJA7-F1
#
_cell.length_a   1.000
_cell.length_b   1.000
_cell.length_c   1.000
_cell.angle_alpha   90.00
_cell.angle_beta   90.00
_cell.angle_gamma   90.00
#
_symmetry.space_group_name_H-M   'P 1'
#
loop_
_entity.id
_entity.type
_entity.pdbx_description
1 polymer ?
#
loop_
_entity_poly.entity_id
_entity_poly.type
_entity_poly.pdbx_seq_one_letter_code
_entity_poly.pdbx_strand_id
1 'polypeptide(L)' 'MGIDCSPIQEGGPCFEPNTVASHAAYAMNVLYQTAGRNPWNCDFSQTASLTSTNPSYNGCTYPGGNL' A
#
# COMPACT_ATOMS: atom_id res chain seq x y z
N MET A 1 -16.16 -3.31 -2.40
CA MET A 1 -14.81 -3.61 -1.89
C MET A 1 -14.05 -2.30 -1.91
N GLY A 2 -13.86 -1.71 -0.74
CA GLY A 2 -13.18 -0.43 -0.58
C GLY A 2 -11.84 -0.66 0.12
N ILE A 3 -10.86 0.15 -0.24
CA ILE A 3 -9.59 0.23 0.45
C ILE A 3 -9.80 1.16 1.64
N ASP A 4 -9.30 0.78 2.82
CA ASP A 4 -9.34 1.66 3.99
C ASP A 4 -8.28 2.76 3.79
N CYS A 5 -8.72 3.94 3.34
CA CYS A 5 -7.84 5.08 3.11
C CYS A 5 -7.53 5.86 4.40
N SER A 6 -8.16 5.53 5.52
CA SER A 6 -7.98 6.19 6.82
C SER A 6 -6.51 6.43 7.21
N PRO A 7 -5.58 5.46 7.07
CA PRO A 7 -4.19 5.69 7.46
C PRO A 7 -3.41 6.59 6.51
N ILE A 8 -3.82 6.69 5.24
CA ILE A 8 -3.19 7.56 4.24
C ILE A 8 -3.95 8.88 4.06
N GLN A 9 -5.03 9.14 4.78
CA GLN A 9 -5.69 10.44 4.74
C GLN A 9 -4.92 11.47 5.57
N GLU A 10 -5.20 12.75 5.34
CA GLU A 10 -4.67 13.86 6.14
C GLU A 10 -4.88 13.60 7.65
N GLY A 11 -3.79 13.64 8.42
CA GLY A 11 -3.79 13.28 9.85
C GLY A 11 -3.62 11.79 10.16
N GLY A 12 -3.55 10.94 9.14
CA GLY A 12 -3.25 9.51 9.26
C GLY A 12 -1.75 9.22 9.42
N PRO A 13 -1.39 8.09 10.06
CA PRO A 13 0.00 7.73 10.32
C PRO A 13 0.83 7.43 9.06
N CYS A 14 0.18 7.07 7.94
CA CYS A 14 0.79 6.77 6.64
C CYS A 14 0.63 7.92 5.63
N PHE A 15 0.19 9.10 6.05
CA PHE A 15 0.02 10.23 5.15
C PHE A 15 1.36 10.78 4.64
N GLU A 16 2.36 10.82 5.51
CA GLU A 16 3.68 11.33 5.15
C GLU A 16 4.62 10.21 4.70
N PRO A 17 5.26 10.32 3.52
CA PRO A 17 5.31 11.53 2.69
C PRO A 17 4.05 11.70 1.84
N ASN A 18 3.45 12.91 1.86
CA ASN A 18 2.22 13.26 1.12
C ASN A 18 2.49 13.35 -0.39
N THR A 19 2.73 12.20 -0.99
CA THR A 19 2.94 12.06 -2.42
C THR A 19 1.93 11.07 -2.97
N VAL A 20 1.50 11.28 -4.20
CA VAL A 20 0.59 10.34 -4.88
C VAL A 20 1.19 8.93 -4.90
N ALA A 21 2.51 8.81 -5.02
CA ALA A 21 3.21 7.53 -4.99
C ALA A 21 3.06 6.79 -3.64
N SER A 22 3.20 7.47 -2.49
CA SER A 22 2.99 6.85 -1.17
C SER A 22 1.57 6.35 -0.99
N HIS A 23 0.59 7.19 -1.31
CA HIS A 23 -0.83 6.86 -1.22
C HIS A 23 -1.19 5.71 -2.16
N ALA A 24 -0.67 5.74 -3.39
CA ALA A 24 -0.85 4.69 -4.38
C ALA A 24 -0.22 3.38 -3.90
N ALA A 25 0.99 3.39 -3.34
CA ALA A 25 1.65 2.20 -2.83
C ALA A 25 0.81 1.50 -1.76
N TYR A 26 0.22 2.26 -0.83
CA TYR A 26 -0.68 1.70 0.18
C TYR A 26 -1.93 1.09 -0.45
N ALA A 27 -2.59 1.83 -1.35
CA ALA A 27 -3.81 1.38 -2.01
C ALA A 27 -3.57 0.13 -2.89
N MET A 28 -2.49 0.13 -3.67
CA MET A 28 -2.05 -0.98 -4.51
C MET A 28 -1.74 -2.22 -3.67
N ASN A 29 -1.11 -2.05 -2.51
CA ASN A 29 -0.82 -3.15 -1.58
C ASN A 29 -2.09 -3.78 -1.00
N VAL A 30 -3.09 -2.98 -0.62
CA VAL A 30 -4.39 -3.48 -0.16
C VAL A 30 -5.11 -4.22 -1.29
N LEU A 31 -5.11 -3.65 -2.50
CA LEU A 31 -5.67 -4.31 -3.69
C LEU A 31 -4.99 -5.65 -3.98
N TYR A 32 -3.67 -5.70 -3.93
CA TYR A 32 -2.90 -6.92 -4.15
C TYR A 32 -3.28 -8.01 -3.14
N GLN A 33 -3.45 -7.67 -1.87
CA GLN A 33 -3.85 -8.62 -0.84
C GLN A 33 -5.31 -9.07 -0.96
N THR A 34 -6.22 -8.12 -1.17
CA THR A 34 -7.65 -8.41 -1.34
C THR A 34 -7.92 -9.20 -2.63
N ALA A 35 -7.10 -9.03 -3.65
CA ALA A 35 -7.16 -9.79 -4.89
C ALA A 35 -6.41 -11.14 -4.85
N GLY A 36 -5.90 -11.56 -3.69
CA GLY A 36 -5.34 -12.90 -3.49
C GLY A 36 -3.84 -13.05 -3.74
N ARG A 37 -3.07 -11.95 -3.67
CA ARG A 37 -1.59 -11.94 -3.82
C ARG A 37 -1.07 -12.50 -5.15
N ASN A 38 -1.82 -12.34 -6.23
CA ASN A 38 -1.37 -12.76 -7.54
C ASN A 38 -0.45 -11.72 -8.20
N PRO A 39 0.71 -12.11 -8.77
CA PRO A 39 1.62 -11.18 -9.44
C PRO A 39 0.94 -10.33 -10.52
N TRP A 40 -0.02 -10.92 -11.24
CA TRP A 40 -0.83 -10.27 -12.26
C TRP A 40 -1.71 -9.13 -11.74
N ASN A 41 -2.05 -9.13 -10.45
CA ASN A 41 -2.80 -8.05 -9.80
C ASN A 41 -1.93 -6.86 -9.39
N CYS A 42 -0.60 -6.98 -9.50
CA CYS A 42 0.34 -5.90 -9.27
C CYS A 42 0.82 -5.24 -10.58
N ASP A 43 0.22 -5.59 -11.72
CA ASP A 43 0.46 -4.91 -12.99
C ASP A 43 -0.32 -3.59 -13.06
N PHE A 44 0.20 -2.59 -12.34
CA PHE A 44 -0.26 -1.20 -12.45
C PHE A 44 0.50 -0.48 -13.57
N SER A 45 0.59 -1.07 -14.77
CA SER A 45 1.33 -0.46 -15.90
C SER A 45 2.79 -0.12 -15.56
N GLN A 46 3.48 -1.03 -14.85
CA GLN A 46 4.85 -0.86 -14.33
C GLN A 46 5.06 0.29 -13.32
N THR A 47 4.00 0.91 -12.80
CA THR A 47 4.13 1.94 -11.75
C THR A 47 4.19 1.35 -10.34
N ALA A 48 3.94 0.05 -10.18
CA ALA A 48 4.02 -0.67 -8.91
C ALA A 48 5.08 -1.78 -8.97
N SER A 49 5.78 -1.98 -7.86
CA SER A 49 6.73 -3.09 -7.69
C SER A 49 6.43 -3.83 -6.39
N LEU A 50 6.42 -5.16 -6.44
CA LEU A 50 6.29 -5.98 -5.25
C LEU A 50 7.60 -5.92 -4.47
N THR A 51 7.53 -5.43 -3.24
CA THR A 51 8.66 -5.44 -2.31
C THR A 51 8.42 -6.48 -1.23
N SER A 52 9.43 -7.31 -0.94
CA SER A 52 9.43 -8.17 0.24
C SER A 52 9.82 -7.42 1.50
N THR A 53 10.34 -6.19 1.36
CA THR A 53 10.69 -5.33 2.47
C THR A 53 9.46 -4.60 2.93
N ASN A 54 9.05 -4.83 4.18
CA ASN A 54 7.95 -4.13 4.80
C ASN A 54 8.24 -2.62 4.86
N PRO A 55 7.49 -1.77 4.13
CA PRO A 55 7.69 -0.33 4.12
C PRO A 55 7.00 0.37 5.29
N SER A 56 6.62 -0.37 6.35
CA SER A 56 6.05 0.22 7.56
C SER A 56 7.11 1.02 8.30
N TYR A 57 6.79 2.26 8.63
CA TYR A 57 7.65 3.15 9.42
C TYR A 57 6.81 3.93 10.41
N ASN A 58 7.36 4.18 11.60
CA ASN A 58 6.87 5.14 12.60
C ASN A 58 5.34 5.27 12.75
N GLY A 59 4.64 4.17 13.03
CA GLY A 59 3.18 4.15 13.22
C GLY A 59 2.37 3.89 11.93
N CYS A 60 2.98 4.05 10.75
CA CYS A 60 2.41 3.60 9.50
C CYS A 60 2.60 2.09 9.33
N THR A 61 1.52 1.32 9.45
CA THR A 61 1.54 -0.12 9.19
C THR A 61 0.94 -0.41 7.82
N TYR A 62 1.78 -0.86 6.89
CA TYR A 62 1.29 -1.41 5.64
C TYR A 62 0.67 -2.78 5.91
N PRO A 63 -0.62 -3.00 5.56
CA PRO A 63 -1.22 -4.31 5.71
C PRO A 63 -0.37 -5.34 4.94
N GLY A 64 -0.23 -6.56 5.43
CA GLY A 64 0.46 -7.65 4.72
C GLY A 64 1.98 -7.67 4.73
N GLY A 65 2.65 -6.75 5.44
CA GLY A 65 4.11 -6.75 5.57
C GLY A 65 4.69 -7.81 6.52
N ASN A 66 3.92 -8.84 6.87
CA ASN A 66 4.45 -10.04 7.53
C ASN A 66 4.43 -11.17 6.49
N LEU A 67 5.59 -11.37 5.86
CA LEU A 67 5.96 -12.61 5.16
C LEU A 67 6.94 -13.35 6.06
#